data_AF-I4C3E6-F1
#
_entry.id   AF-I4C3E6-F1
#
_cell.length_a   1.000
_cell.length_b   1.000
_cell.length_c   1.000
_cell.angle_alpha   90.00
_cell.angle_beta   90.00
_cell.angle_gamma   90.00
#
_symmetry.space_group_name_H-M   'P 1'
#
loop_
_entity.id
_entity.type
_entity.pdbx_description
1 polymer ?
#
loop_
_entity_poly.entity_id
_entity_poly.type
_entity_poly.pdbx_seq_one_letter_code
_entity_poly.pdbx_strand_id
1 'polypeptide(L)'
;MNHQSIREHPINRRESFSELVGEILNHSTILARDEVELIKQEAREEVQYLSRGAIKVAIGAAVLLVALIALTAALIILLTYYLEPEVAALLTGIGLGLIGSLLVLVGVRQLRTRGTDSKETFLH
;
A
#
# COMPACT_ATOMS: atom_id res chain seq x y z
N MET A 1 6.80 56.94 62.57
CA MET A 1 5.78 56.44 61.62
C MET A 1 6.43 56.39 60.25
N ASN A 2 6.75 55.20 59.73
CA ASN A 2 7.34 55.07 58.38
C ASN A 2 6.53 54.05 57.58
N HIS A 3 5.94 54.51 56.48
CA HIS A 3 5.18 53.72 55.51
C HIS A 3 6.18 53.00 54.59
N GLN A 4 6.24 51.67 54.65
CA GLN A 4 6.89 50.86 53.61
C GLN A 4 5.80 50.27 52.72
N SER A 5 5.85 50.68 51.45
CA SER A 5 4.95 50.28 50.38
C SER A 5 5.22 48.83 49.99
N ILE A 6 4.19 47.98 50.12
CA ILE A 6 4.13 46.67 49.51
C ILE A 6 4.13 46.88 47.98
N ARG A 7 5.28 46.64 47.33
CA ARG A 7 5.34 46.56 45.87
C ARG A 7 4.91 45.16 45.47
N GLU A 8 3.71 45.04 44.91
CA GLU A 8 3.28 43.82 44.24
C GLU A 8 4.07 43.65 42.95
N HIS A 9 4.80 42.54 42.83
CA HIS A 9 5.39 42.10 41.57
C HIS A 9 4.32 41.30 40.80
N PRO A 10 3.81 41.79 39.65
CA PRO A 10 2.90 40.99 38.84
C PRO A 10 3.72 39.88 38.17
N ILE A 11 3.68 38.67 38.75
CA ILE A 11 4.17 37.47 38.06
C ILE A 11 3.25 37.26 36.84
N ASN A 12 3.75 37.59 35.65
CA ASN A 12 3.06 37.34 34.39
C ASN A 12 3.02 35.82 34.14
N ARG A 13 2.06 35.14 34.78
CA ARG A 13 1.83 33.68 34.73
C ARG A 13 1.69 33.12 33.31
N ARG A 14 1.40 33.98 32.32
CA ARG A 14 1.33 33.60 30.90
C ARG A 14 2.70 33.24 30.32
N GLU A 15 3.79 33.79 30.85
CA GLU A 15 5.14 33.54 30.34
C GLU A 15 5.68 32.19 30.84
N SER A 16 5.51 31.87 32.13
CA SER A 16 5.96 30.60 32.72
C SER A 16 5.27 29.36 32.12
N PHE A 17 3.98 29.42 31.80
CA PHE A 17 3.27 28.30 31.16
C PHE A 17 3.70 28.11 29.70
N SER A 18 4.00 29.21 28.99
CA SER A 18 4.55 29.15 27.63
C SER A 18 5.97 28.58 27.59
N GLU A 19 6.76 28.82 28.63
CA GLU A 19 8.15 28.35 28.76
C GLU A 19 8.21 26.84 29.09
N LEU A 20 7.36 26.37 30.01
CA LEU A 20 7.19 24.94 30.32
C LEU A 20 6.69 24.11 29.13
N VAL A 21 5.76 24.66 28.33
CA VAL A 21 5.29 24.00 27.10
C VAL A 21 6.39 23.98 26.03
N GLY A 22 7.21 25.03 25.95
CA GLY A 22 8.35 25.10 25.04
C GLY A 22 9.43 24.04 25.35
N GLU A 23 9.71 23.78 26.63
CA GLU A 23 10.74 22.83 27.05
C GLU A 23 10.32 21.36 26.82
N ILE A 24 9.04 21.04 27.01
CA ILE A 24 8.47 19.72 26.69
C ILE A 24 8.46 19.46 25.17
N LEU A 25 8.08 20.47 24.37
CA LEU A 25 8.10 20.37 22.90
C LEU A 25 9.53 20.16 22.37
N ASN A 26 10.52 20.81 22.98
CA ASN A 26 11.91 20.68 22.56
C ASN A 26 12.48 19.28 22.88
N HIS A 27 12.07 18.64 23.98
CA HIS A 27 12.44 17.26 24.30
C HIS A 27 11.68 16.21 23.47
N SER A 28 10.39 16.42 23.17
CA SER A 28 9.61 15.52 22.31
C SER A 28 10.06 15.51 20.84
N THR A 29 10.68 16.60 20.37
CA THR A 29 11.18 16.68 18.99
C THR A 29 12.38 15.76 18.74
N ILE A 30 13.15 15.41 19.79
CA ILE A 30 14.30 14.51 19.69
C ILE A 30 13.84 13.06 19.60
N LEU A 31 12.88 12.63 20.43
CA LEU A 31 12.30 11.27 20.37
C LEU A 31 11.52 11.02 19.07
N ALA A 32 10.77 12.01 18.59
CA ALA A 32 10.02 11.88 17.33
C ALA A 32 10.94 11.73 16.11
N ARG A 33 12.16 12.29 16.15
CA ARG A 33 13.16 12.10 15.08
C ARG A 33 13.67 10.67 15.04
N ASP A 34 13.95 10.08 16.19
CA ASP A 34 14.43 8.70 16.31
C ASP A 34 13.34 7.70 15.88
N GLU A 35 12.08 7.91 16.28
CA GLU A 35 10.95 7.09 15.81
C GLU A 35 10.77 7.19 14.28
N VAL A 36 10.91 8.38 13.69
CA VAL A 36 10.82 8.56 12.24
C VAL A 36 11.99 7.88 11.50
N GLU A 37 13.17 7.86 12.10
CA GLU A 37 14.34 7.20 11.52
C GLU A 37 14.21 5.66 11.58
N LEU A 38 13.66 5.14 12.69
CA LEU A 38 13.32 3.72 12.84
C LEU A 38 12.24 3.27 11.84
N ILE A 39 11.16 4.04 11.71
CA ILE A 39 10.07 3.76 10.75
C ILE A 39 10.60 3.76 9.32
N LYS A 40 11.52 4.67 8.97
CA LYS A 40 12.17 4.67 7.65
C LYS A 40 13.02 3.43 7.43
N GLN A 41 13.74 2.95 8.45
CA GLN A 41 14.51 1.72 8.36
C GLN A 41 13.62 0.50 8.15
N GLU A 42 12.57 0.36 8.96
CA GLU A 42 11.63 -0.75 8.89
C GLU A 42 10.87 -0.76 7.55
N ALA A 43 10.44 0.41 7.07
CA ALA A 43 9.88 0.55 5.72
C ALA A 43 10.86 0.12 4.62
N ARG A 44 12.16 0.36 4.79
CA ARG A 44 13.19 -0.02 3.82
C ARG A 44 13.44 -1.53 3.82
N GLU A 45 13.42 -2.16 4.99
CA GLU A 45 13.50 -3.61 5.12
C GLU A 45 12.26 -4.30 4.57
N GLU A 46 11.07 -3.79 4.85
CA GLU A 46 9.82 -4.34 4.32
C GLU A 46 9.76 -4.23 2.79
N VAL A 47 10.17 -3.08 2.23
CA VAL A 47 10.31 -2.91 0.77
C VAL A 47 11.35 -3.87 0.19
N GLN A 48 12.47 -4.11 0.86
CA GLN A 48 13.46 -5.09 0.40
C GLN A 48 12.94 -6.52 0.46
N TYR A 49 12.16 -6.87 1.48
CA TYR A 49 11.53 -8.18 1.60
C TYR A 49 10.48 -8.39 0.49
N LEU A 50 9.64 -7.38 0.26
CA LEU A 50 8.69 -7.34 -0.86
C LEU A 50 9.40 -7.43 -2.21
N SER A 51 10.56 -6.78 -2.38
CA SER A 51 11.33 -6.81 -3.64
C SER A 51 11.86 -8.21 -3.97
N ARG A 52 12.34 -8.96 -2.96
CA ARG A 52 12.84 -10.33 -3.16
C ARG A 52 11.71 -11.30 -3.48
N GLY A 53 10.54 -11.10 -2.88
CA GLY A 53 9.32 -11.84 -3.22
C GLY A 53 8.81 -11.50 -4.62
N ALA A 54 8.82 -10.22 -4.99
CA ALA A 54 8.31 -9.72 -6.25
C ALA A 54 9.06 -10.29 -7.47
N ILE A 55 10.37 -10.50 -7.38
CA ILE A 55 11.15 -11.11 -8.48
C ILE A 55 10.67 -12.55 -8.75
N LYS A 56 10.46 -13.35 -7.70
CA LYS A 56 9.96 -14.74 -7.85
C LYS A 56 8.56 -14.78 -8.43
N VAL A 57 7.69 -13.86 -7.98
CA VAL A 57 6.33 -13.71 -8.53
C VAL A 57 6.37 -13.29 -9.99
N ALA A 58 7.26 -12.37 -10.38
CA ALA A 58 7.42 -11.92 -11.76
C ALA A 58 7.89 -13.05 -12.68
N ILE A 59 8.90 -13.82 -12.24
CA ILE A 59 9.38 -15.00 -12.99
C ILE A 59 8.25 -16.03 -13.11
N GLY A 60 7.55 -16.34 -12.02
CA GLY A 60 6.41 -17.27 -12.04
C GLY A 60 5.30 -16.81 -12.98
N ALA A 61 4.94 -15.52 -12.95
CA ALA A 61 3.96 -14.93 -13.85
C ALA A 61 4.40 -15.01 -15.32
N ALA A 62 5.68 -14.78 -15.61
CA ALA A 62 6.22 -14.93 -16.96
C ALA A 62 6.15 -16.39 -17.43
N VAL A 63 6.51 -17.35 -16.59
CA VAL A 63 6.40 -18.80 -16.90
C VAL A 63 4.94 -19.20 -17.14
N LEU A 64 4.01 -18.73 -16.29
CA LEU A 64 2.58 -18.97 -16.48
C LEU A 64 2.08 -18.35 -17.79
N LEU A 65 2.54 -17.16 -18.16
CA LEU A 65 2.19 -16.53 -19.44
C LEU A 65 2.64 -17.41 -20.62
N VAL A 66 3.88 -17.90 -20.61
CA VAL A 66 4.40 -18.81 -21.64
C VAL A 66 3.58 -20.10 -21.69
N ALA A 67 3.26 -20.68 -20.54
CA ALA A 67 2.43 -21.87 -20.45
C ALA A 67 1.00 -21.63 -21.01
N LEU A 68 0.40 -20.47 -20.75
CA LEU A 68 -0.90 -20.09 -21.30
C LEU A 68 -0.86 -19.92 -22.83
N ILE A 69 0.20 -19.32 -23.37
CA ILE A 69 0.39 -19.21 -24.82
C ILE A 69 0.50 -20.60 -25.44
N ALA A 70 1.30 -21.49 -24.86
CA ALA A 70 1.45 -22.86 -25.33
C ALA A 70 0.13 -23.65 -25.23
N LEU A 71 -0.62 -23.50 -24.13
CA LEU A 71 -1.93 -24.12 -23.95
C LEU A 71 -2.95 -23.61 -24.98
N THR A 72 -2.92 -22.31 -25.29
CA THR A 72 -3.77 -21.70 -26.32
C THR A 72 -3.46 -22.29 -27.69
N ALA A 73 -2.18 -22.39 -28.05
CA ALA A 73 -1.76 -23.01 -29.30
C ALA A 73 -2.18 -24.49 -29.38
N ALA A 74 -2.00 -25.24 -28.28
CA ALA A 74 -2.44 -26.64 -28.20
C ALA A 74 -3.96 -26.79 -28.36
N LEU A 75 -4.75 -25.89 -27.75
CA LEU A 75 -6.21 -25.88 -27.89
C LEU A 75 -6.62 -25.63 -29.35
N ILE A 76 -5.98 -24.67 -30.03
CA ILE A 76 -6.26 -24.36 -31.44
C ILE A 76 -5.94 -25.58 -32.31
N ILE A 77 -4.78 -26.21 -32.12
CA ILE A 77 -4.38 -27.40 -32.88
C ILE A 77 -5.36 -28.55 -32.66
N LEU A 78 -5.75 -28.79 -31.40
CA LEU A 78 -6.72 -29.84 -31.05
C LEU A 78 -8.08 -29.60 -31.72
N LEU A 79 -8.53 -28.35 -31.74
CA LEU A 79 -9.83 -27.97 -32.28
C LEU A 79 -9.82 -27.94 -33.82
N THR A 80 -8.66 -27.69 -34.43
CA THR A 80 -8.46 -27.79 -35.89
C THR A 80 -8.67 -29.22 -36.41
N TYR A 81 -8.63 -30.25 -35.55
CA TYR A 81 -8.97 -31.62 -35.95
C TYR A 81 -10.46 -31.81 -36.26
N TYR A 82 -11.31 -30.90 -35.76
CA TYR A 82 -12.77 -30.96 -35.90
C TYR A 82 -13.35 -29.81 -36.73
N LEU A 83 -12.66 -28.66 -36.80
CA LEU A 83 -13.10 -27.45 -37.49
C LEU A 83 -11.97 -26.83 -38.34
N GLU A 84 -12.33 -25.93 -39.26
CA GLU A 84 -11.34 -25.14 -40.00
C GLU A 84 -10.47 -24.28 -39.05
N PRO A 85 -9.19 -24.04 -39.41
CA PRO A 85 -8.23 -23.35 -38.54
C PRO A 85 -8.70 -21.96 -38.09
N GLU A 86 -9.39 -21.25 -38.98
CA GLU A 86 -9.88 -19.89 -38.74
C GLU A 86 -10.96 -19.85 -37.66
N VAL A 87 -11.88 -20.82 -37.70
CA VAL A 87 -13.00 -20.94 -36.76
C VAL A 87 -12.51 -21.44 -35.39
N ALA A 88 -11.55 -22.38 -35.38
CA ALA A 88 -10.92 -22.89 -34.17
C ALA A 88 -10.19 -21.80 -33.37
N ALA A 89 -9.44 -20.93 -34.07
CA ALA A 89 -8.74 -19.81 -33.45
C ALA A 89 -9.70 -18.77 -32.84
N LEU A 90 -10.78 -18.45 -33.55
CA LEU A 90 -11.81 -17.51 -33.08
C LEU A 90 -12.52 -18.01 -31.82
N LEU A 91 -12.98 -19.27 -31.81
CA LEU A 91 -13.66 -19.87 -30.65
C LEU A 91 -12.75 -19.93 -29.42
N THR A 92 -11.50 -20.34 -29.62
CA THR A 92 -10.51 -20.41 -28.53
C THR A 92 -10.22 -19.02 -27.96
N GLY A 93 -10.05 -18.02 -28.84
CA GLY A 93 -9.82 -16.63 -28.45
C GLY A 93 -11.00 -16.03 -27.67
N ILE A 94 -12.23 -16.29 -28.11
CA ILE A 94 -13.44 -15.83 -27.39
C ILE A 94 -13.52 -16.51 -26.01
N GLY A 95 -13.31 -17.83 -25.93
CA GLY A 95 -13.36 -18.58 -24.68
C GLY A 95 -12.35 -18.06 -23.65
N LEU A 96 -11.09 -17.92 -24.05
CA LEU A 96 -10.04 -17.36 -23.19
C LEU A 96 -10.29 -15.89 -22.86
N GLY A 97 -10.81 -15.11 -23.81
CA GLY A 97 -11.16 -13.71 -23.60
C GLY A 97 -12.23 -13.52 -22.51
N LEU A 98 -13.25 -14.38 -22.50
CA LEU A 98 -14.28 -14.38 -21.45
C LEU A 98 -13.69 -14.72 -20.07
N ILE A 99 -12.87 -15.76 -20.00
CA ILE A 99 -12.19 -16.15 -18.76
C ILE A 99 -11.29 -15.00 -18.26
N GLY A 100 -10.48 -14.42 -19.15
CA GLY A 100 -9.61 -13.30 -18.82
C GLY A 100 -10.38 -12.08 -18.33
N SER A 101 -11.51 -11.75 -18.97
CA SER A 101 -12.38 -10.65 -18.57
C SER A 101 -12.95 -10.86 -17.15
N LEU A 102 -13.39 -12.08 -16.82
CA LEU A 102 -13.85 -12.43 -15.48
C LEU A 102 -12.75 -12.28 -14.43
N LEU A 103 -11.53 -12.77 -14.73
CA LEU A 103 -10.40 -12.61 -13.81
C LEU A 103 -10.07 -11.13 -13.55
N VAL A 104 -10.06 -10.30 -14.59
CA VAL A 104 -9.83 -8.85 -14.46
C VAL A 104 -10.91 -8.22 -13.59
N LEU A 105 -12.19 -8.54 -13.83
CA LEU A 105 -13.30 -8.02 -13.04
C LEU A 105 -13.19 -8.42 -11.57
N VAL A 106 -12.82 -9.67 -11.27
CA VAL A 106 -12.60 -10.14 -9.90
C VAL A 106 -11.40 -9.44 -9.25
N GLY A 107 -10.29 -9.31 -9.97
CA GLY A 107 -9.09 -8.62 -9.48
C GLY A 107 -9.37 -7.15 -9.14
N VAL A 108 -10.03 -6.43 -10.04
CA VAL A 108 -10.43 -5.03 -9.83
C VAL A 108 -11.37 -4.89 -8.63
N ARG A 109 -12.33 -5.82 -8.46
CA ARG A 109 -13.23 -5.84 -7.29
C ARG A 109 -12.46 -6.06 -5.98
N GLN A 110 -11.50 -6.98 -5.94
CA GLN A 110 -10.68 -7.23 -4.75
C GLN A 110 -9.84 -6.01 -4.36
N LEU A 111 -9.22 -5.33 -5.34
CA LEU A 111 -8.45 -4.11 -5.09
C LEU A 111 -9.33 -2.97 -4.56
N ARG A 112 -10.54 -2.83 -5.11
CA ARG A 112 -11.50 -1.80 -4.70
C ARG A 112 -12.04 -2.02 -3.28
N THR A 113 -12.18 -3.28 -2.86
CA THR A 113 -12.66 -3.64 -1.51
C THR A 113 -11.63 -3.26 -0.44
N ARG A 114 -10.33 -3.53 -0.67
CA ARG A 114 -9.27 -3.13 0.27
C ARG A 114 -9.10 -1.62 0.42
N GLY A 115 -9.43 -0.84 -0.62
CA GLY A 115 -9.39 0.62 -0.57
C GLY A 115 -10.55 1.28 0.19
N THR A 116 -11.61 0.54 0.51
CA THR A 116 -12.80 1.06 1.22
C THR A 116 -12.84 0.65 2.69
N ASP A 117 -12.25 -0.50 3.05
CA ASP A 117 -12.17 -1.00 4.44
C ASP A 117 -11.30 -0.11 5.36
N SER A 118 -10.25 0.51 4.81
CA SER A 118 -9.35 1.39 5.57
C SER A 118 -10.00 2.71 6.04
N LYS A 119 -11.24 3.03 5.62
CA LYS A 119 -11.91 4.29 6.00
C LYS A 119 -12.80 4.17 7.22
N GLU A 120 -13.20 2.97 7.62
CA GLU A 120 -14.11 2.78 8.76
C GLU A 120 -13.38 2.50 10.08
N THR A 121 -12.12 2.07 10.05
CA THR A 121 -11.31 1.81 11.26
C THR A 121 -10.80 3.08 11.95
N PHE A 122 -10.92 4.26 11.31
CA PHE A 122 -10.52 5.54 11.90
C PHE A 122 -11.67 6.31 12.58
N LEU A 123 -12.86 5.70 12.69
CA LEU A 123 -14.06 6.32 13.28
C LEU A 123 -14.55 5.65 14.58
N HIS A 124 -13.78 4.73 15.15
CA HIS A 124 -14.06 4.10 16.45
C HIS A 124 -12.88 4.27 17.40
#